data_AF-A0A257H736-F1
#
_entry.id   AF-A0A257H736-F1
#
_cell.length_a   1.000
_cell.length_b   1.000
_cell.length_c   1.000
_cell.angle_alpha   90.00
_cell.angle_beta   90.00
_cell.angle_gamma   90.00
#
_symmetry.space_group_name_H-M   'P 1'
#
loop_
_entity.id
_entity.type
_entity.pdbx_description
1 polymer ?
#
loop_
_entity_poly.entity_id
_entity_poly.type
_entity_poly.pdbx_seq_one_letter_code
_entity_poly.pdbx_strand_id
1 'polypeptide(L)' 'LVVLVEGDRRLFNQYGVMLVNPAKHPQVKAVEGQKFVDWLVSPAGQSVIASYKIGGEQLFFPNAKP' A
#
# COMPACT_ATOMS: atom_id res chain seq x y z
N LEU A 1 -15.27 22.50 -16.37
CA LEU A 1 -14.50 21.32 -16.82
C LEU A 1 -15.32 20.08 -16.50
N VAL A 2 -15.35 19.05 -17.33
CA VAL A 2 -16.06 17.78 -17.06
C VAL A 2 -15.07 16.63 -17.05
N VAL A 3 -15.22 15.72 -16.08
CA VAL A 3 -14.43 14.48 -16.03
C VAL A 3 -14.97 13.54 -17.10
N LEU A 4 -14.09 13.13 -18.03
CA LEU A 4 -14.46 12.23 -19.13
C LEU A 4 -14.35 10.76 -18.73
N VAL A 5 -13.42 10.43 -17.82
CA VAL A 5 -13.15 9.08 -17.34
C VAL A 5 -12.67 9.15 -15.89
N GLU A 6 -13.26 8.34 -15.01
CA GLU A 6 -12.87 8.19 -13.60
C GLU A 6 -13.11 6.73 -13.17
N GLY A 7 -12.26 6.21 -12.27
CA GLY A 7 -12.42 4.87 -11.70
C GLY A 7 -12.10 3.70 -12.64
N ASP A 8 -11.65 3.96 -13.87
CA ASP A 8 -11.24 2.90 -14.80
C ASP A 8 -10.03 2.13 -14.26
N ARG A 9 -10.12 0.78 -14.25
CA ARG A 9 -9.07 -0.10 -13.74
C ARG A 9 -7.71 0.12 -14.40
N ARG A 10 -7.67 0.59 -15.65
CA ARG A 10 -6.43 0.89 -16.39
C ARG A 10 -5.69 2.08 -15.79
N LEU A 11 -6.38 2.93 -15.05
CA LEU A 11 -5.80 4.09 -14.37
C LEU A 11 -5.28 3.74 -12.96
N PHE A 12 -5.44 2.49 -12.50
CA PHE A 12 -5.00 2.11 -11.17
C PHE A 12 -3.46 2.05 -11.11
N ASN A 13 -2.88 2.90 -10.27
CA ASN A 13 -1.47 2.88 -9.95
C ASN A 13 -1.23 1.96 -8.74
N GLN A 14 -0.97 0.67 -9.00
CA GLN A 14 -0.82 -0.33 -7.95
C GLN A 14 0.49 -0.17 -7.18
N TYR A 15 0.40 -0.26 -5.85
CA TYR A 15 1.56 -0.27 -4.96
C TYR A 15 1.77 -1.67 -4.38
N GLY A 16 3.04 -2.04 -4.22
CA GLY A 16 3.44 -3.28 -3.57
C GLY A 16 4.54 -3.02 -2.54
N VAL A 17 4.62 -3.90 -1.55
CA VAL A 17 5.74 -3.96 -0.59
C VAL A 17 6.47 -5.28 -0.77
N MET A 18 7.79 -5.26 -0.67
CA MET A 18 8.62 -6.45 -0.83
C MET A 18 9.71 -6.47 0.25
N LEU A 19 9.80 -7.57 0.98
CA LEU A 19 10.91 -7.78 1.90
C LEU A 19 12.19 -8.08 1.12
N VAL A 20 13.24 -7.32 1.41
CA VAL A 20 14.57 -7.57 0.84
C VAL A 20 15.08 -8.93 1.32
N ASN A 21 15.59 -9.74 0.38
CA ASN A 21 16.00 -11.12 0.66
C ASN A 21 17.21 -11.18 1.61
N PRO A 22 17.07 -11.73 2.84
CA PRO A 22 18.15 -11.79 3.82
C PRO A 22 19.27 -12.76 3.45
N ALA A 23 19.00 -13.78 2.63
CA ALA A 23 20.03 -14.69 2.13
C ALA A 23 21.00 -13.98 1.16
N LYS A 24 20.54 -12.93 0.48
CA LYS A 24 21.36 -12.07 -0.39
C LYS A 24 21.93 -10.84 0.34
N HIS A 25 21.23 -10.35 1.36
CA HIS A 25 21.60 -9.16 2.13
C HIS A 25 21.55 -9.45 3.64
N PRO A 26 22.58 -10.08 4.23
CA PRO A 26 22.55 -10.55 5.61
C PRO A 26 22.36 -9.44 6.66
N GLN A 27 22.73 -8.20 6.32
CA GLN A 27 22.58 -7.02 7.18
C GLN A 27 21.15 -6.42 7.18
N VAL A 28 20.24 -6.95 6.35
CA VAL A 28 18.87 -6.45 6.31
C VAL A 28 18.16 -6.74 7.64
N LYS A 29 17.39 -5.76 8.11
CA LYS A 29 16.50 -5.89 9.26
C LYS A 29 15.25 -6.69 8.90
N ALA A 30 15.40 -7.98 8.62
CA ALA A 30 14.35 -8.82 8.05
C ALA A 30 13.12 -8.92 8.97
N VAL A 31 13.33 -9.04 10.27
CA VAL A 31 12.25 -9.16 11.26
C VAL A 31 11.41 -7.89 11.29
N GLU A 32 12.04 -6.72 11.33
CA GLU A 32 11.37 -5.42 11.32
C GLU A 32 10.69 -5.15 9.97
N GLY A 33 11.33 -5.53 8.87
CA GLY A 33 10.75 -5.44 7.54
C GLY A 33 9.48 -6.28 7.41
N GLN A 34 9.48 -7.52 7.91
CA GLN A 34 8.30 -8.37 7.90
C GLN A 34 7.19 -7.80 8.78
N LYS A 35 7.52 -7.30 9.98
CA LYS A 35 6.52 -6.60 10.83
C LYS A 35 5.84 -5.44 10.11
N PHE A 36 6.59 -4.68 9.31
CA PHE A 36 6.00 -3.60 8.50
C PHE A 36 5.10 -4.14 7.40
N VAL A 37 5.53 -5.18 6.67
CA VAL A 37 4.70 -5.84 5.63
C VAL A 37 3.39 -6.34 6.23
N ASP A 38 3.47 -7.07 7.35
CA ASP A 38 2.32 -7.65 8.05
C ASP A 38 1.34 -6.56 8.50
N TRP A 39 1.86 -5.47 9.07
CA TRP A 39 1.04 -4.33 9.45
C TRP A 39 0.39 -3.66 8.23
N LEU A 40 1.15 -3.46 7.14
CA LEU A 40 0.68 -2.78 5.94
C LEU A 40 -0.51 -3.52 5.30
N VAL A 41 -0.50 -4.86 5.27
CA VAL A 41 -1.59 -5.68 4.72
C VAL A 41 -2.71 -5.98 5.73
N SER A 42 -2.52 -5.68 7.01
CA SER A 42 -3.52 -5.91 8.05
C SER A 42 -4.76 -5.01 7.89
N PRO A 43 -5.91 -5.37 8.51
CA PRO A 43 -7.09 -4.50 8.54
C PRO A 43 -6.80 -3.10 9.07
N ALA A 44 -5.91 -2.97 10.06
CA ALA A 44 -5.52 -1.69 10.62
C ALA A 44 -4.73 -0.84 9.61
N GLY A 45 -3.72 -1.42 8.95
CA GLY A 45 -2.93 -0.73 7.93
C GLY A 45 -3.77 -0.31 6.73
N GLN A 46 -4.63 -1.20 6.23
CA GLN A 46 -5.56 -0.88 5.14
C GLN A 46 -6.55 0.23 5.54
N SER A 47 -7.04 0.27 6.79
CA SER A 47 -7.89 1.36 7.28
C SER A 47 -7.17 2.72 7.31
N VAL A 48 -5.91 2.74 7.79
CA VAL A 48 -5.08 3.95 7.77
C VAL A 48 -4.89 4.46 6.33
N ILE A 49 -4.57 3.58 5.38
CA ILE A 49 -4.40 3.94 3.97
C ILE A 49 -5.70 4.53 3.40
N ALA A 50 -6.86 3.89 3.66
CA ALA A 50 -8.16 4.36 3.18
C ALA A 50 -8.57 5.72 3.79
N SER A 51 -8.12 6.02 5.01
CA SER A 51 -8.45 7.28 5.68
C SER A 51 -7.57 8.47 5.27
N TYR A 52 -6.47 8.23 4.54
CA TYR A 52 -5.54 9.30 4.16
C TYR A 52 -6.16 10.23 3.11
N LYS A 53 -6.05 11.54 3.37
CA LYS A 53 -6.67 12.60 2.56
C LYS A 53 -5.74 13.77 2.29
N ILE A 54 -5.88 14.38 1.12
CA ILE A 54 -5.29 15.67 0.76
C ILE A 54 -6.42 16.57 0.29
N GLY A 55 -6.53 17.78 0.85
CA GLY A 55 -7.61 18.72 0.49
C GLY A 55 -9.03 18.21 0.81
N GLY A 56 -9.16 17.19 1.67
CA GLY A 56 -10.45 16.57 2.03
C GLY A 56 -10.83 15.34 1.18
N GLU A 57 -10.10 15.08 0.10
CA GLU A 57 -10.32 13.95 -0.81
C GLU A 57 -9.45 12.74 -0.45
N GLN A 58 -10.02 11.54 -0.57
CA GLN A 58 -9.29 10.28 -0.34
C GLN A 58 -8.31 10.05 -1.49
N LEU A 59 -7.04 9.81 -1.16
CA LEU A 59 -6.00 9.66 -2.18
C LEU A 59 -5.72 8.21 -2.55
N PHE A 60 -5.79 7.28 -1.59
CA PHE A 60 -5.40 5.89 -1.77
C PHE A 60 -6.58 4.93 -1.57
N PHE A 61 -6.60 3.87 -2.38
CA PHE A 61 -7.64 2.84 -2.38
C PHE A 61 -7.01 1.47 -2.11
N PRO A 62 -6.90 1.07 -0.83
CA PRO A 62 -6.22 -0.15 -0.43
C PRO A 62 -6.93 -1.40 -0.97
N ASN A 63 -6.16 -2.39 -1.41
CA ASN A 63 -6.67 -3.60 -2.04
C ASN A 63 -5.87 -4.87 -1.65
N ALA A 64 -5.15 -4.85 -0.53
CA ALA A 64 -4.47 -6.05 -0.05
C ALA A 64 -5.50 -7.14 0.23
N LYS A 65 -5.19 -8.37 -0.21
CA LYS A 65 -5.97 -9.56 0.10
C LYS A 65 -5.22 -10.35 1.17
N PRO A 66 -5.93 -10.98 2.13
CA PRO A 66 -5.33 -11.93 3.06
C PRO A 66 -4.62 -13.08 2.35
#